data_AF-L8H3C8-F1
#
_entry.id   AF-L8H3C8-F1
#
_cell.length_a   1.000
_cell.length_b   1.000
_cell.length_c   1.000
_cell.angle_alpha   90.00
_cell.angle_beta   90.00
_cell.angle_gamma   90.00
#
_symmetry.space_group_name_H-M   'P 1'
#
loop_
_entity.id
_entity.type
_entity.pdbx_description
1 polymer ?
#
loop_
_entity_poly.entity_id
_entity_poly.type
_entity_poly.pdbx_seq_one_letter_code
_entity_poly.pdbx_strand_id
1 'polypeptide(L)'
;MRGGAATTRQVGQQHALDAYNKRLDSAVAKLNEHYANILKSAKVGDKVKVLGEEFQVDVQTSNLVTAAESLLTLISELKQAVLLHDFETRNAEVTTRAQQYRDRQDKTKKARVPGCVLQTLHREVQDALLELSEEYVDR
;
A
#
# COMPACT_ATOMS: atom_id res chain seq x y z
N MET A 1 -12.73 -12.76 14.88
CA MET A 1 -12.38 -11.32 14.96
C MET A 1 -11.41 -10.87 13.85
N ARG A 2 -11.67 -11.15 12.55
CA ARG A 2 -10.74 -10.84 11.43
C ARG A 2 -11.06 -9.56 10.64
N GLY A 3 -12.12 -8.82 10.98
CA GLY A 3 -12.60 -7.66 10.19
C GLY A 3 -12.00 -6.28 10.55
N GLY A 4 -11.29 -6.15 11.68
CA GLY A 4 -10.78 -4.85 12.15
C GLY A 4 -9.58 -4.33 11.34
N ALA A 5 -8.64 -5.21 11.00
CA ALA A 5 -7.37 -4.79 10.36
C ALA A 5 -7.55 -4.30 8.91
N ALA A 6 -8.50 -4.84 8.15
CA ALA A 6 -8.78 -4.40 6.77
C ALA A 6 -9.46 -3.02 6.73
N THR A 7 -10.40 -2.78 7.64
CA THR A 7 -11.16 -1.53 7.74
C THR A 7 -10.24 -0.37 8.19
N THR A 8 -9.41 -0.60 9.21
CA THR A 8 -8.44 0.42 9.68
C THR A 8 -7.40 0.77 8.60
N ARG A 9 -7.00 -0.19 7.76
CA ARG A 9 -6.02 0.02 6.67
C ARG A 9 -6.61 0.81 5.50
N GLN A 10 -7.87 0.59 5.14
CA GLN A 10 -8.58 1.39 4.14
C GLN A 10 -8.81 2.83 4.61
N VAL A 11 -9.19 3.03 5.87
CA VAL A 11 -9.40 4.36 6.45
C VAL A 11 -8.09 5.16 6.49
N GLY A 12 -6.98 4.54 6.88
CA GLY A 12 -5.65 5.17 6.85
C GLY A 12 -5.19 5.58 5.45
N GLN A 13 -5.46 4.76 4.44
CA GLN A 13 -5.18 5.08 3.04
C GLN A 13 -6.03 6.25 2.54
N GLN A 14 -7.31 6.30 2.90
CA GLN A 14 -8.22 7.37 2.52
C GLN A 14 -7.79 8.73 3.12
N HIS A 15 -7.42 8.75 4.41
CA HIS A 15 -6.93 9.96 5.06
C HIS A 15 -5.62 10.49 4.45
N ALA A 16 -4.72 9.59 4.02
CA ALA A 16 -3.50 9.99 3.34
C ALA A 16 -3.81 10.64 1.98
N LEU A 17 -4.72 10.06 1.19
CA LEU A 17 -5.16 10.62 -0.08
C LEU A 17 -5.78 12.02 0.09
N ASP A 18 -6.64 12.20 1.09
CA ASP A 18 -7.25 13.51 1.38
C ASP A 18 -6.20 14.56 1.79
N ALA A 19 -5.18 14.15 2.55
CA ALA A 19 -4.07 15.02 2.93
C ALA A 19 -3.22 15.43 1.71
N TYR A 20 -2.96 14.49 0.79
CA TYR A 20 -2.26 14.78 -0.46
C TYR A 20 -3.05 15.74 -1.36
N ASN A 21 -4.36 15.53 -1.51
CA ASN A 21 -5.22 16.43 -2.29
C ASN A 21 -5.22 17.85 -1.71
N LYS A 22 -5.36 18.00 -0.38
CA LYS A 22 -5.28 19.31 0.28
C LYS A 22 -3.93 20.00 0.05
N ARG A 23 -2.82 19.26 0.13
CA ARG A 23 -1.47 19.81 -0.15
C ARG A 23 -1.33 20.22 -1.62
N LEU A 24 -1.85 19.42 -2.54
CA LEU A 24 -1.83 19.69 -3.97
C LEU A 24 -2.60 20.98 -4.30
N ASP A 25 -3.85 21.07 -3.83
CA ASP A 25 -4.70 22.25 -4.05
C ASP A 25 -4.06 23.52 -3.49
N SER A 26 -3.49 23.42 -2.28
CA SER A 26 -2.79 24.55 -1.66
C SER A 26 -1.53 24.96 -2.44
N ALA A 27 -0.75 24.01 -2.93
CA ALA A 27 0.46 24.29 -3.71
C ALA A 27 0.12 24.97 -5.05
N VAL A 28 -0.90 24.47 -5.76
CA VAL A 28 -1.36 25.04 -7.03
C VAL A 28 -1.93 26.45 -6.83
N ALA A 29 -2.72 26.65 -5.76
CA ALA A 29 -3.28 27.97 -5.44
C ALA A 29 -2.19 29.02 -5.21
N LYS A 30 -1.15 28.69 -4.43
CA LYS A 30 -0.01 29.59 -4.18
C LYS A 30 0.77 29.91 -5.45
N LEU A 31 0.99 28.90 -6.30
CA LEU A 31 1.70 29.06 -7.56
C LEU A 31 0.95 30.06 -8.48
N ASN A 32 -0.37 29.91 -8.59
CA ASN A 32 -1.21 30.85 -9.34
C ASN A 32 -1.24 32.25 -8.72
N GLU A 33 -1.30 32.34 -7.39
CA GLU A 33 -1.30 33.63 -6.67
C GLU A 33 0.00 34.41 -6.91
N HIS A 34 1.16 33.78 -6.73
CA HIS A 34 2.46 34.42 -6.96
C HIS A 34 2.63 34.84 -8.42
N TYR A 35 2.23 33.99 -9.37
CA TYR A 35 2.27 34.33 -10.79
C TYR A 35 1.36 35.53 -11.13
N ALA A 36 0.13 35.56 -10.61
CA ALA A 36 -0.77 36.69 -10.80
C ALA A 36 -0.24 37.98 -10.18
N ASN A 37 0.47 37.90 -9.06
CA ASN A 37 1.09 39.05 -8.41
C ASN A 37 2.27 39.60 -9.23
N ILE A 38 3.10 38.74 -9.83
CA ILE A 38 4.15 39.15 -10.77
C ILE A 38 3.53 39.92 -11.95
N LEU A 39 2.46 39.41 -12.55
CA LEU A 39 1.79 40.09 -13.66
C LEU A 39 1.20 41.45 -13.27
N LYS A 40 0.70 41.59 -12.04
CA LYS A 40 0.20 42.88 -11.52
C LYS A 40 1.35 43.87 -11.33
N SER A 41 2.47 43.44 -10.74
CA SER A 41 3.65 44.27 -10.52
C SER A 41 4.40 44.62 -11.81
N ALA A 42 4.28 43.80 -12.87
CA ALA A 42 4.86 44.07 -14.18
C ALA A 42 4.11 45.14 -15.00
N LYS A 43 2.92 45.59 -14.58
CA LYS A 43 2.22 46.71 -15.23
C LYS A 43 2.95 48.02 -14.93
N VAL A 44 3.71 48.50 -15.90
CA VAL A 44 4.52 49.74 -15.81
C VAL A 44 3.63 50.95 -15.45
N GLY A 45 3.90 51.54 -14.28
CA GLY A 45 3.32 52.79 -13.78
C GLY A 45 4.39 53.89 -13.56
N ASP A 46 4.11 54.83 -12.65
CA ASP A 46 4.99 55.97 -12.32
C ASP A 46 6.42 55.57 -11.95
N LYS A 47 7.42 56.29 -12.47
CA LYS A 47 8.87 55.99 -12.34
C LYS A 47 9.37 55.81 -10.89
N VAL A 48 8.73 56.44 -9.90
CA VAL A 48 9.10 56.33 -8.47
C VAL A 48 8.57 55.02 -7.85
N LYS A 49 7.53 54.41 -8.43
CA LYS A 49 7.00 53.10 -7.99
C LYS A 49 7.82 51.92 -8.53
N VAL A 50 8.56 52.13 -9.61
CA VAL A 50 9.30 51.09 -10.35
C VAL A 50 10.34 50.36 -9.48
N LEU A 51 11.08 51.04 -8.60
CA LEU A 51 12.08 50.39 -7.73
C LEU A 51 11.46 49.47 -6.67
N GLY A 52 10.30 49.85 -6.11
CA GLY A 52 9.57 49.00 -5.16
C GLY A 52 8.90 47.81 -5.85
N GLU A 53 8.43 48.02 -7.08
CA GLU A 53 7.86 46.96 -7.94
C GLU A 53 8.91 45.93 -8.34
N GLU A 54 10.16 46.34 -8.63
CA GLU A 54 11.27 45.44 -8.99
C GLU A 54 11.61 44.47 -7.84
N PHE A 55 11.81 44.99 -6.62
CA PHE A 55 12.01 44.14 -5.43
C PHE A 55 10.82 43.21 -5.18
N GLN A 56 9.59 43.68 -5.39
CA GLN A 56 8.40 42.87 -5.21
C GLN A 56 8.31 41.74 -6.25
N VAL A 57 8.69 42.00 -7.51
CA VAL A 57 8.78 40.96 -8.55
C VAL A 57 9.82 39.90 -8.17
N ASP A 58 10.98 40.29 -7.66
CA ASP A 58 12.01 39.34 -7.22
C ASP A 58 11.51 38.44 -6.07
N VAL A 59 10.86 39.02 -5.06
CA VAL A 59 10.29 38.26 -3.94
C VAL A 59 9.20 37.31 -4.43
N GLN A 60 8.28 37.77 -5.30
CA GLN A 60 7.22 36.90 -5.84
C GLN A 60 7.79 35.79 -6.71
N THR A 61 8.84 36.06 -7.48
CA THR A 61 9.52 35.06 -8.31
C THR A 61 10.20 34.01 -7.45
N SER A 62 10.90 34.42 -6.39
CA SER A 62 11.49 33.49 -5.42
C SER A 62 10.43 32.59 -4.78
N ASN A 63 9.34 33.18 -4.30
CA ASN A 63 8.23 32.43 -3.70
C ASN A 63 7.55 31.48 -4.71
N LEU A 64 7.45 31.87 -5.98
CA LEU A 64 6.94 31.03 -7.06
C LEU A 64 7.83 29.80 -7.28
N VAL A 65 9.15 29.97 -7.32
CA VAL A 65 10.10 28.86 -7.44
C VAL A 65 9.97 27.92 -6.25
N THR A 66 9.91 28.44 -5.01
CA THR A 66 9.72 27.62 -3.81
C THR A 66 8.39 26.85 -3.84
N ALA A 67 7.30 27.46 -4.31
CA ALA A 67 6.02 26.78 -4.48
C ALA A 67 6.10 25.65 -5.52
N ALA A 68 6.81 25.87 -6.62
CA ALA A 68 7.05 24.85 -7.64
C ALA A 68 7.91 23.69 -7.11
N GLU A 69 8.98 23.97 -6.35
CA GLU A 69 9.80 22.94 -5.70
C GLU A 69 8.98 22.09 -4.72
N SER A 70 8.12 22.73 -3.92
CA SER A 70 7.21 22.05 -3.00
C SER A 70 6.25 21.11 -3.75
N LEU A 71 5.72 21.56 -4.89
CA LEU A 71 4.86 20.75 -5.75
C LEU A 71 5.61 19.56 -6.36
N LEU A 72 6.85 19.75 -6.83
CA LEU A 72 7.69 18.67 -7.36
C LEU A 72 8.03 17.62 -6.29
N THR A 73 8.26 18.07 -5.06
CA THR A 73 8.46 17.19 -3.91
C THR A 73 7.21 16.35 -3.64
N LEU A 74 6.03 16.98 -3.63
CA LEU A 74 4.75 16.29 -3.47
C LEU A 74 4.50 15.23 -4.56
N ILE A 75 4.79 15.57 -5.83
CA ILE A 75 4.67 14.64 -6.95
C ILE A 75 5.60 13.43 -6.76
N SER A 76 6.81 13.66 -6.25
CA SER A 76 7.78 12.60 -5.98
C SER A 76 7.32 11.68 -4.84
N GLU A 77 6.79 12.25 -3.75
CA GLU A 77 6.18 11.51 -2.65
C GLU A 77 5.02 10.62 -3.15
N LEU A 78 4.15 11.16 -4.01
CA LEU A 78 3.02 10.41 -4.60
C LEU A 78 3.49 9.24 -5.47
N LYS A 79 4.50 9.46 -6.32
CA LYS A 79 5.10 8.38 -7.12
C LYS A 79 5.66 7.28 -6.22
N GLN A 80 6.37 7.66 -5.16
CA GLN A 80 6.96 6.70 -4.22
C GLN A 80 5.87 5.91 -3.47
N ALA A 81 4.79 6.57 -3.05
CA ALA A 81 3.66 5.94 -2.38
C ALA A 81 2.98 4.88 -3.27
N VAL A 82 2.74 5.19 -4.55
CA VAL A 82 2.15 4.26 -5.52
C VAL A 82 3.08 3.07 -5.78
N LEU A 83 4.39 3.31 -5.92
CA LEU A 83 5.38 2.25 -6.12
C LEU A 83 5.45 1.29 -4.92
N LEU A 84 5.47 1.82 -3.69
CA LEU A 84 5.58 1.02 -2.46
C LEU A 84 4.33 0.19 -2.16
N HIS A 85 3.13 0.73 -2.44
CA HIS A 85 1.86 0.05 -2.16
C HIS A 85 1.74 -1.30 -2.88
N ASP A 86 2.26 -1.39 -4.11
CA ASP A 86 2.26 -2.63 -4.87
C ASP A 86 3.24 -3.67 -4.28
N PHE A 87 4.37 -3.25 -3.70
CA PHE A 87 5.31 -4.19 -3.08
C PHE A 87 4.76 -4.84 -1.81
N GLU A 88 4.12 -4.09 -0.92
CA GLU A 88 3.54 -4.66 0.30
C GLU A 88 2.46 -5.69 0.01
N THR A 89 1.55 -5.36 -0.91
CA THR A 89 0.43 -6.23 -1.29
C THR A 89 0.94 -7.49 -1.98
N ARG A 90 1.86 -7.36 -2.94
CA ARG A 90 2.45 -8.51 -3.62
C ARG A 90 3.30 -9.37 -2.67
N ASN A 91 4.03 -8.77 -1.73
CA ASN A 91 4.78 -9.55 -0.73
C ASN A 91 3.85 -10.38 0.16
N ALA A 92 2.74 -9.80 0.63
CA ALA A 92 1.75 -10.54 1.41
C ALA A 92 1.15 -11.72 0.62
N GLU A 93 0.89 -11.52 -0.67
CA GLU A 93 0.40 -12.58 -1.55
C GLU A 93 1.46 -13.68 -1.77
N VAL A 94 2.72 -13.31 -1.99
CA VAL A 94 3.84 -14.25 -2.11
C VAL A 94 4.01 -15.07 -0.83
N THR A 95 3.99 -14.44 0.34
CA THR A 95 4.07 -15.13 1.64
C THR A 95 2.91 -16.12 1.82
N THR A 96 1.69 -15.70 1.47
CA THR A 96 0.49 -16.54 1.55
C THR A 96 0.62 -17.76 0.64
N ARG A 97 1.02 -17.56 -0.62
CA ARG A 97 1.22 -18.66 -1.58
C ARG A 97 2.36 -19.59 -1.14
N ALA A 98 3.46 -19.04 -0.65
CA ALA A 98 4.58 -19.82 -0.13
C ALA A 98 4.13 -20.73 1.04
N GLN A 99 3.30 -20.23 1.95
CA GLN A 99 2.74 -21.03 3.03
C GLN A 99 1.83 -22.14 2.49
N GLN A 100 0.93 -21.82 1.54
CA GLN A 100 0.08 -22.83 0.91
C GLN A 100 0.87 -23.93 0.22
N TYR A 101 1.98 -23.59 -0.46
CA TYR A 101 2.84 -24.59 -1.08
C TYR A 101 3.55 -25.47 -0.04
N ARG A 102 4.01 -24.90 1.09
CA ARG A 102 4.57 -25.69 2.19
C ARG A 102 3.54 -26.63 2.80
N ASP A 103 2.33 -26.16 3.06
CA ASP A 103 1.26 -26.98 3.62
C ASP A 103 0.88 -28.14 2.68
N ARG A 104 0.82 -27.87 1.37
CA ARG A 104 0.60 -28.91 0.34
C ARG A 104 1.76 -29.90 0.30
N GLN A 105 3.00 -29.41 0.35
CA GLN A 105 4.18 -30.25 0.35
C GLN A 105 4.21 -31.17 1.57
N ASP A 106 3.86 -30.66 2.76
CA ASP A 106 3.82 -31.45 3.99
C ASP A 106 2.71 -32.49 3.98
N LYS A 107 1.53 -32.17 3.43
CA LYS A 107 0.46 -33.15 3.21
C LYS A 107 0.92 -34.29 2.30
N THR A 108 1.55 -33.96 1.16
CA THR A 108 2.06 -34.97 0.22
C THR A 108 3.21 -35.78 0.82
N LYS A 109 4.11 -35.14 1.58
CA LYS A 109 5.19 -35.83 2.29
C LYS A 109 4.61 -36.82 3.30
N LYS A 110 3.71 -36.38 4.18
CA LYS A 110 3.02 -37.25 5.17
C LYS A 110 2.31 -38.42 4.50
N ALA A 111 1.61 -38.19 3.39
CA ALA A 111 0.95 -39.24 2.62
C ALA A 111 1.93 -40.23 1.96
N ARG A 112 3.16 -39.81 1.67
CA ARG A 112 4.20 -40.64 1.03
C ARG A 112 5.18 -41.27 2.01
N VAL A 113 5.12 -40.95 3.32
CA VAL A 113 5.98 -41.58 4.32
C VAL A 113 5.54 -43.04 4.47
N PRO A 114 6.39 -44.04 4.13
CA PRO A 114 6.02 -45.45 4.16
C PRO A 114 5.54 -45.90 5.55
N GLY A 115 6.13 -45.35 6.61
CA GLY A 115 5.73 -45.62 8.00
C GLY A 115 4.32 -45.14 8.34
N CYS A 116 3.87 -43.99 7.84
CA CYS A 116 2.49 -43.54 8.04
C CYS A 116 1.51 -44.39 7.24
N VAL A 117 1.83 -44.74 5.99
CA VAL A 117 0.98 -45.63 5.17
C VAL A 117 0.86 -47.01 5.82
N LEU A 118 1.96 -47.57 6.32
CA LEU A 118 1.95 -48.85 7.06
C LEU A 118 1.15 -48.75 8.36
N GLN A 119 1.27 -47.67 9.13
CA GLN A 119 0.48 -47.48 10.35
C GLN A 119 -1.02 -47.33 10.04
N THR A 120 -1.38 -46.60 8.98
CA THR A 120 -2.77 -46.47 8.53
C THR A 120 -3.33 -47.81 8.09
N LEU A 121 -2.62 -48.55 7.24
CA LEU A 121 -3.03 -49.89 6.79
C LEU A 121 -3.11 -50.88 7.95
N HIS A 122 -2.15 -50.83 8.88
CA HIS A 122 -2.18 -51.67 10.08
C HIS A 122 -3.45 -51.39 10.91
N ARG A 123 -3.82 -50.12 11.09
CA ARG A 123 -5.05 -49.74 11.79
C ARG A 123 -6.29 -50.22 11.05
N GLU A 124 -6.37 -50.00 9.74
CA GLU A 124 -7.51 -50.44 8.91
C GLU A 124 -7.69 -51.96 8.95
N VAL A 125 -6.59 -52.74 8.91
CA VAL A 125 -6.64 -54.20 9.07
C VAL A 125 -7.09 -54.59 10.48
N GLN A 126 -6.60 -53.91 11.51
CA GLN A 126 -7.00 -54.17 12.89
C GLN A 126 -8.49 -53.88 13.13
N ASP A 127 -8.99 -52.76 12.59
CA ASP A 127 -10.39 -52.35 12.66
C ASP A 127 -11.29 -53.38 11.94
N ALA A 128 -10.90 -53.81 10.73
CA ALA A 128 -11.64 -54.84 9.99
C ALA A 128 -11.65 -56.20 10.69
N LEU A 129 -10.55 -56.58 11.36
CA LEU A 129 -10.49 -57.82 12.14
C LEU A 129 -11.34 -57.73 13.41
N LEU A 130 -11.42 -56.56 14.04
CA LEU A 130 -12.29 -56.30 15.18
C LEU A 130 -13.76 -56.40 14.77
N GLU A 131 -14.15 -55.73 13.69
CA GLU A 131 -15.51 -55.79 13.14
C GLU A 131 -15.93 -57.23 12.80
N LEU A 132 -15.02 -57.99 12.18
CA LEU A 132 -15.24 -59.42 11.93
C LEU A 132 -15.39 -60.20 13.25
N SER A 133 -14.54 -59.95 14.24
CA SER A 133 -14.63 -60.65 15.53
C SER A 133 -15.94 -60.37 16.25
N GLU A 134 -16.45 -59.13 16.17
CA GLU A 134 -17.75 -58.76 16.74
C GLU A 134 -18.89 -59.49 16.02
N GLU A 135 -18.89 -59.53 14.68
CA GLU A 135 -19.92 -60.25 13.91
C GLU A 135 -19.93 -61.77 14.19
N TYR A 136 -18.77 -62.37 14.45
CA TYR A 136 -18.66 -63.79 14.79
C TYR A 136 -19.00 -64.10 16.27
N VAL A 137 -18.89 -63.13 17.17
CA VAL A 137 -19.25 -63.28 18.59
C VAL A 137 -20.75 -63.07 18.82
N ASP A 138 -21.43 -62.30 17.96
CA ASP A 138 -22.88 -62.06 17.99
C ASP A 138 -23.74 -63.12 17.24
N ARG A 139 -23.12 -64.18 16.68
CA ARG A 139 -23.81 -65.37 16.14
C ARG A 139 -23.63 -66.60 17.02
#